data_AF-A0AAV4S2H5-F1
#
_entry.id   AF-A0AAV4S2H5-F1
#
_cell.length_a   1.000
_cell.length_b   1.000
_cell.length_c   1.000
_cell.angle_alpha   90.00
_cell.angle_beta   90.00
_cell.angle_gamma   90.00
#
_symmetry.space_group_name_H-M   'P 1'
#
loop_
_entity.id
_entity.type
_entity.pdbx_description
1 polymer ?
#
loop_
_entity_poly.entity_id
_entity_poly.type
_entity_poly.pdbx_seq_one_letter_code
_entity_poly.pdbx_strand_id
1 'polypeptide(L)'
;MTAEIFRIIVDHAFIPLKRIQLLIIDECHHAQDEHPYLKALKCFGTLRPKEMPRIFGLSASLLNGKCEPSLLDKRLKNWRSR
;
A
#
# COMPACT_ATOMS: atom_id res chain seq x y z
N MET A 1 1.07 -6.75 -12.14
CA MET A 1 -0.40 -6.65 -12.03
C MET A 1 -0.74 -5.19 -11.74
N THR A 2 -1.76 -4.62 -12.36
CA THR A 2 -2.14 -3.22 -12.12
C THR A 2 -2.94 -3.09 -10.82
N ALA A 3 -2.93 -1.91 -10.22
CA ALA A 3 -3.55 -1.66 -8.92
C ALA A 3 -5.06 -1.94 -8.90
N GLU A 4 -5.77 -1.60 -9.99
CA GLU A 4 -7.21 -1.79 -10.08
C GLU A 4 -7.60 -3.26 -10.22
N ILE A 5 -6.84 -4.04 -10.99
CA ILE A 5 -7.04 -5.49 -11.09
C ILE A 5 -6.81 -6.16 -9.74
N PHE A 6 -5.77 -5.75 -9.01
CA PHE A 6 -5.54 -6.25 -7.66
C PHE A 6 -6.70 -5.92 -6.72
N ARG A 7 -7.22 -4.68 -6.76
CA ARG A 7 -8.39 -4.27 -5.97
C ARG A 7 -9.60 -5.17 -6.25
N ILE A 8 -9.91 -5.42 -7.53
CA ILE A 8 -11.02 -6.29 -7.92
C ILE A 8 -10.83 -7.72 -7.37
N ILE A 9 -9.61 -8.26 -7.44
CA ILE A 9 -9.28 -9.60 -6.91
C ILE A 9 -9.52 -9.69 -5.41
N VAL A 10 -9.14 -8.65 -4.66
CA VAL A 10 -9.34 -8.59 -3.21
C VAL A 10 -10.82 -8.42 -2.87
N ASP A 11 -11.51 -7.46 -3.50
CA ASP A 11 -12.91 -7.11 -3.22
C ASP A 11 -13.86 -8.28 -3.48
N HIS A 12 -13.61 -9.07 -4.54
CA HIS A 12 -14.43 -10.22 -4.89
C HIS A 12 -13.89 -11.54 -4.31
N ALA A 13 -12.82 -11.49 -3.51
CA ALA A 13 -12.17 -12.63 -2.91
C ALA A 13 -11.78 -13.75 -3.90
N PHE A 14 -11.44 -13.40 -5.15
CA PHE A 14 -10.96 -14.37 -6.16
C PHE A 14 -9.70 -15.09 -5.67
N ILE A 15 -8.87 -14.39 -4.90
CA ILE A 15 -7.78 -14.98 -4.12
C ILE A 15 -8.04 -14.67 -2.65
N PRO A 16 -8.21 -15.68 -1.78
CA PRO A 16 -8.39 -15.44 -0.36
C PRO A 16 -7.16 -14.72 0.22
N LEU A 17 -7.38 -13.58 0.88
CA LEU A 17 -6.30 -12.74 1.39
C LEU A 17 -5.29 -13.50 2.26
N LYS A 18 -5.77 -14.43 3.09
CA LYS A 18 -4.95 -15.31 3.94
C LYS A 18 -3.95 -16.20 3.18
N ARG A 19 -4.09 -16.36 1.85
CA ARG A 19 -3.14 -17.11 1.01
C ARG A 19 -1.99 -16.25 0.52
N ILE A 20 -2.12 -14.93 0.61
CA ILE A 20 -1.04 -13.99 0.26
C ILE A 20 -0.14 -13.89 1.48
N GLN A 21 1.11 -14.34 1.35
CA GLN A 21 2.11 -14.22 2.42
C GLN A 21 3.03 -13.00 2.23
N LEU A 22 3.23 -12.59 0.99
CA LEU A 22 4.05 -11.46 0.59
C LEU A 22 3.34 -10.68 -0.52
N LEU A 23 3.21 -9.37 -0.33
CA LEU A 23 2.72 -8.43 -1.34
C LEU A 23 3.82 -7.42 -1.64
N ILE A 24 4.27 -7.37 -2.89
CA ILE A 24 5.24 -6.38 -3.36
C ILE A 24 4.49 -5.35 -4.19
N ILE A 25 4.63 -4.06 -3.84
CA ILE A 25 4.01 -2.95 -4.54
C ILE A 25 5.11 -2.13 -5.20
N ASP A 26 5.12 -2.12 -6.52
CA ASP A 26 6.01 -1.28 -7.31
C ASP A 26 5.49 0.16 -7.40
N GLU A 27 6.40 1.12 -7.51
CA GLU A 27 6.16 2.56 -7.39
C GLU A 27 5.21 2.94 -6.23
N CYS A 28 5.47 2.38 -5.04
CA CYS A 28 4.57 2.48 -3.89
C CYS A 28 4.34 3.91 -3.39
N HIS A 29 5.18 4.87 -3.77
CA HIS A 29 5.01 6.29 -3.46
C HIS A 29 3.71 6.87 -4.05
N HIS A 30 3.18 6.27 -5.12
CA HIS A 30 1.89 6.64 -5.72
C HIS A 30 0.66 6.16 -4.93
N ALA A 31 0.82 5.20 -4.02
CA ALA A 31 -0.28 4.63 -3.24
C ALA A 31 -0.72 5.56 -2.09
N GLN A 32 -1.29 6.71 -2.45
CA GLN A 32 -1.77 7.74 -1.53
C GLN A 32 -3.28 7.97 -1.70
N ASP A 33 -3.91 8.55 -0.68
CA ASP A 33 -5.32 8.94 -0.67
C ASP A 33 -6.26 7.78 -1.07
N GLU A 34 -7.00 7.90 -2.16
CA GLU A 34 -8.00 6.92 -2.61
C GLU A 34 -7.47 5.94 -3.68
N HIS A 35 -6.14 5.76 -3.74
CA HIS A 35 -5.50 4.85 -4.70
C HIS A 35 -5.97 3.39 -4.52
N PRO A 36 -6.18 2.61 -5.62
CA PRO A 36 -6.70 1.25 -5.53
C PRO A 36 -5.91 0.31 -4.61
N TYR A 37 -4.58 0.46 -4.55
CA TYR A 37 -3.76 -0.29 -3.59
C TYR A 37 -4.17 -0.03 -2.13
N LEU A 38 -4.38 1.22 -1.73
CA LEU A 38 -4.81 1.54 -0.36
C LEU A 38 -6.19 0.96 -0.05
N LYS A 39 -7.13 1.04 -1.01
CA LYS A 39 -8.46 0.44 -0.86
C LYS A 39 -8.38 -1.07 -0.65
N ALA A 40 -7.59 -1.77 -1.46
CA ALA A 40 -7.36 -3.20 -1.31
C ALA A 40 -6.68 -3.54 0.03
N LEU A 41 -5.70 -2.73 0.46
CA LEU A 41 -4.98 -2.91 1.71
C LEU A 41 -5.88 -2.73 2.95
N LYS A 42 -6.91 -1.88 2.90
CA LYS A 42 -7.88 -1.73 4.00
C LYS A 42 -8.58 -3.06 4.33
N CYS A 43 -8.80 -3.94 3.34
CA CYS A 43 -9.40 -5.26 3.56
C CYS A 43 -8.54 -6.18 4.45
N PHE A 44 -7.22 -5.96 4.50
CA PHE A 44 -6.30 -6.76 5.34
C PHE A 44 -6.49 -6.49 6.83
N GLY A 45 -7.11 -5.36 7.21
CA GLY A 45 -7.47 -5.09 8.61
C GLY A 45 -8.48 -6.08 9.19
N THR A 46 -9.16 -6.86 8.35
CA THR A 46 -10.09 -7.93 8.78
C THR A 46 -9.39 -9.25 9.12
N LEU A 47 -8.10 -9.38 8.79
CA LEU A 47 -7.35 -10.62 9.01
C LEU A 47 -6.79 -10.68 10.43
N ARG A 48 -6.61 -11.91 10.93
CA ARG A 48 -5.85 -12.11 12.18
C ARG A 48 -4.38 -11.73 11.94
N PRO A 49 -3.65 -11.27 12.98
CA PRO A 49 -2.24 -10.89 12.82
C PRO A 49 -1.34 -11.96 12.17
N LYS A 50 -1.62 -13.24 12.43
CA LYS A 50 -0.88 -14.38 11.85
C LYS A 50 -1.17 -14.64 10.36
N GLU A 51 -2.24 -14.07 9.83
CA GLU A 51 -2.69 -14.21 8.43
C GLU A 51 -2.37 -12.97 7.60
N MET A 52 -1.82 -11.92 8.23
CA MET A 52 -1.44 -10.69 7.56
C MET A 52 -0.21 -10.93 6.68
N PRO A 53 -0.25 -10.56 5.38
CA PRO A 53 0.93 -10.67 4.54
C PRO A 53 2.00 -9.70 5.01
N ARG A 54 3.25 -10.02 4.67
CA ARG A 54 4.32 -9.04 4.66
C ARG A 54 4.12 -8.13 3.44
N ILE A 55 4.17 -6.83 3.63
CA ILE A 55 4.04 -5.86 2.54
C ILE A 55 5.41 -5.22 2.32
N PHE A 56 5.87 -5.20 1.07
CA PHE A 56 7.13 -4.61 0.68
C PHE A 56 6.90 -3.61 -0.47
N GLY A 57 7.26 -2.35 -0.23
CA GLY A 57 7.14 -1.28 -1.22
C GLY A 57 8.46 -1.05 -1.93
N LEU A 58 8.43 -1.05 -3.26
CA LEU A 58 9.54 -0.64 -4.13
C LEU A 58 9.19 0.71 -4.74
N SER A 59 10.16 1.63 -4.74
CA SER A 59 9.99 2.95 -5.32
C SER A 59 11.35 3.65 -5.45
N ALA A 60 11.53 4.43 -6.52
CA ALA A 60 12.71 5.28 -6.69
C ALA A 60 12.66 6.56 -5.83
N SER A 61 11.46 6.95 -5.37
CA SER A 61 11.23 8.13 -4.54
C SER A 61 10.40 7.79 -3.31
N LEU A 62 10.62 8.51 -2.21
CA LEU A 62 9.78 8.41 -1.01
C LEU A 62 8.52 9.28 -1.08
N LEU A 63 8.53 10.31 -1.93
CA LEU A 63 7.48 11.31 -1.99
C LEU A 63 6.94 11.45 -3.42
N ASN A 64 5.64 11.73 -3.52
CA ASN A 64 5.03 12.20 -4.76
C ASN A 64 5.44 13.67 -4.97
N GLY A 65 6.41 13.89 -5.86
CA GLY A 65 6.87 15.21 -6.26
C GLY A 65 7.97 15.82 -5.39
N LYS A 66 8.32 17.08 -5.71
CA LYS A 66 9.42 17.80 -5.08
C LYS A 66 9.11 18.15 -3.61
N CYS A 67 10.14 18.15 -2.78
CA CYS A 67 10.08 18.55 -1.39
C CYS A 67 11.35 19.33 -1.03
N GLU A 68 11.17 20.48 -0.37
CA GLU A 68 12.30 21.19 0.24
C GLU A 68 12.91 20.35 1.36
N PRO A 69 14.25 20.29 1.50
CA PRO A 69 14.90 19.47 2.51
C PRO A 69 14.40 19.74 3.93
N SER A 70 14.12 21.00 4.26
CA SER A 70 13.62 21.42 5.58
C SER A 70 12.22 20.90 5.91
N LEU A 71 11.42 20.53 4.91
CA LEU A 71 10.06 20.02 5.07
C LEU A 71 9.98 18.49 5.00
N LEU A 72 11.08 17.81 4.68
CA LEU A 72 11.12 16.37 4.45
C LEU A 72 10.61 15.59 5.67
N ASP A 73 11.15 15.87 6.86
CA ASP A 73 10.75 15.19 8.09
C ASP A 73 9.27 15.40 8.41
N LYS A 74 8.76 16.62 8.16
CA LYS A 74 7.34 16.93 8.36
C LYS A 74 6.46 16.13 7.40
N ARG A 75 6.85 16.03 6.12
CA ARG A 75 6.11 15.25 5.12
C ARG A 75 6.16 13.76 5.41
N LEU A 76 7.33 13.23 5.78
CA LEU A 76 7.48 11.81 6.14
C LEU A 76 6.69 11.44 7.39
N LYS A 77 6.67 12.31 8.42
CA LYS A 77 5.84 12.09 9.62
C LYS A 77 4.36 12.03 9.28
N ASN A 78 3.87 12.96 8.46
CA ASN A 78 2.48 12.95 7.99
C ASN A 78 2.14 11.69 7.19
N TRP A 79 3.11 11.14 6.47
CA TRP A 79 2.95 9.91 5.69
C TRP A 79 2.83 8.67 6.57
N ARG A 80 3.61 8.59 7.65
CA ARG A 80 3.58 7.45 8.60
C ARG A 80 2.34 7.43 9.50
N SER A 81 1.67 8.56 9.67
CA SER A 81 0.46 8.69 10.49
C SER A 81 -0.85 8.42 9.74
N ARG A 82 -0.79 8.15 8.44
CA ARG A 82 -1.92 7.74 7.60
C ARG A 82 -2.00 6.23 7.53
#